data_AF-A0A5B6WFD8-F1
#
_entry.id   AF-A0A5B6WFD8-F1
#
_cell.length_a   1.000
_cell.length_b   1.000
_cell.length_c   1.000
_cell.angle_alpha   90.00
_cell.angle_beta   90.00
_cell.angle_gamma   90.00
#
_symmetry.space_group_name_H-M   'P 1'
#
loop_
_entity.id
_entity.type
_entity.pdbx_description
1 polymer ?
#
loop_
_entity_poly.entity_id
_entity_poly.type
_entity_poly.pdbx_seq_one_letter_code
_entity_poly.pdbx_strand_id
1 'polypeptide(L)'
;MGPIKAPGEDGFLALFYQKCWHIIGDDVTNFCLQILNEAIANRLKGVIEKCIDMAQSDFVPGKLISDNVLLAYEILHTLKQKRLGKKGFIPVKLDMSKAYDRVEWNFIKEIMVRMGFAINWVEIL
;
A
#
# COMPACT_ATOMS: atom_id res chain seq x y z
N MET A 1 29.60 -22.91 -3.85
CA MET A 1 29.29 -23.73 -2.65
C MET A 1 29.46 -25.20 -3.01
N GLY A 2 30.22 -25.98 -2.24
CA GLY A 2 30.41 -27.41 -2.51
C GLY A 2 29.14 -28.23 -2.22
N PRO A 3 28.77 -29.21 -3.06
CA PRO A 3 27.49 -29.93 -2.97
C PRO A 3 27.32 -30.87 -1.77
N ILE A 4 28.38 -31.10 -0.98
CA ILE A 4 28.47 -32.16 0.04
C ILE A 4 28.84 -31.62 1.42
N LYS A 5 28.44 -30.39 1.73
CA LYS A 5 28.60 -29.84 3.08
C LYS A 5 27.58 -30.46 4.04
N ALA A 6 27.90 -30.48 5.34
CA ALA A 6 26.99 -30.95 6.38
C ALA A 6 25.63 -30.21 6.29
N PRO A 7 24.50 -30.90 6.50
CA PRO A 7 23.16 -30.31 6.41
C PRO A 7 22.94 -29.24 7.49
N GLY A 8 22.02 -28.31 7.22
CA GLY A 8 21.62 -27.26 8.16
C GLY A 8 20.70 -27.80 9.26
N GLU A 9 20.14 -26.91 10.08
CA GLU A 9 19.17 -27.26 11.14
C GLU A 9 17.91 -27.97 10.61
N ASP A 10 17.62 -27.81 9.32
CA ASP A 10 16.52 -28.46 8.60
C ASP A 10 16.82 -29.90 8.15
N GLY A 11 18.08 -30.36 8.26
CA GLY A 11 18.51 -31.69 7.84
C GLY A 11 18.65 -31.89 6.33
N PHE A 12 18.40 -30.87 5.50
CA PHE A 12 18.53 -30.97 4.04
C PHE A 12 19.93 -30.60 3.55
N LEU A 13 20.46 -31.39 2.63
CA LEU A 13 21.74 -31.11 1.96
C LEU A 13 21.57 -30.01 0.91
N ALA A 14 22.60 -29.18 0.69
CA ALA A 14 22.59 -28.15 -0.35
C ALA A 14 22.29 -28.71 -1.76
N LEU A 15 22.67 -29.97 -2.02
CA LEU A 15 22.36 -30.69 -3.26
C LEU A 15 20.84 -30.88 -3.47
N PHE A 16 20.06 -31.02 -2.39
CA PHE A 16 18.60 -31.15 -2.48
C PHE A 16 18.00 -29.88 -3.09
N TYR A 17 18.35 -28.70 -2.57
CA TYR A 17 17.89 -27.43 -3.12
C TYR A 17 18.34 -27.22 -4.57
N GLN A 18 19.57 -27.60 -4.92
CA GLN A 18 20.08 -27.50 -6.29
C GLN A 18 19.33 -28.44 -7.26
N LYS A 19 19.05 -29.67 -6.87
CA LYS A 19 18.32 -30.64 -7.72
C LYS A 19 16.84 -30.34 -7.80
N CYS A 20 16.21 -29.98 -6.69
CA CYS A 20 14.79 -29.73 -6.59
C CYS A 20 14.41 -28.27 -6.92
N TRP A 21 15.35 -27.43 -7.34
CA TRP A 21 15.10 -26.02 -7.67
C TRP A 21 13.96 -25.83 -8.68
N HIS A 22 13.87 -26.72 -9.66
CA HIS A 22 12.79 -26.72 -10.66
C HIS A 22 11.39 -27.00 -10.07
N ILE A 23 11.31 -27.46 -8.82
CA ILE A 23 10.07 -27.73 -8.09
C ILE A 23 9.77 -26.62 -7.09
N ILE A 24 10.76 -26.22 -6.28
CA ILE A 24 10.57 -25.29 -5.14
C ILE A 24 11.04 -23.85 -5.42
N GLY A 25 11.74 -23.62 -6.53
CA GLY A 25 12.39 -22.34 -6.81
C GLY A 25 11.41 -21.19 -6.94
N ASP A 26 10.27 -21.43 -7.58
CA ASP A 26 9.21 -20.43 -7.75
C ASP A 26 8.61 -20.04 -6.39
N ASP A 27 8.29 -21.03 -5.55
CA ASP A 27 7.73 -20.80 -4.21
C ASP A 27 8.69 -20.01 -3.31
N VAL A 28 9.97 -20.39 -3.31
CA VAL A 28 11.01 -19.69 -2.53
C VAL A 28 11.19 -18.25 -3.04
N THR A 29 11.22 -18.05 -4.35
CA THR A 29 11.36 -16.72 -4.95
C THR A 29 10.16 -15.83 -4.60
N ASN A 30 8.95 -16.36 -4.73
CA ASN A 30 7.72 -15.65 -4.38
C ASN A 30 7.69 -15.28 -2.90
N PHE A 31 8.07 -16.19 -2.01
CA PHE A 31 8.17 -15.92 -0.58
C PHE A 31 9.17 -14.80 -0.26
N CYS A 32 10.37 -14.85 -0.86
CA CYS A 32 11.37 -13.80 -0.69
C CYS A 32 10.88 -12.45 -1.21
N LEU A 33 10.22 -12.41 -2.37
CA LEU A 33 9.65 -11.19 -2.94
C LEU A 33 8.53 -10.64 -2.06
N GLN A 34 7.68 -11.50 -1.50
CA GLN A 34 6.61 -11.08 -0.59
C GLN A 34 7.18 -10.39 0.66
N ILE A 35 8.20 -10.99 1.28
CA ILE A 35 8.88 -10.39 2.44
C ILE A 35 9.51 -9.04 2.08
N LEU A 36 10.19 -8.97 0.93
CA LEU A 36 10.84 -7.74 0.49
C LEU A 36 9.80 -6.63 0.25
N ASN A 37 8.72 -6.95 -0.45
CA ASN A 37 7.63 -6.00 -0.73
C ASN A 37 6.96 -5.53 0.56
N GLU A 38 6.74 -6.43 1.53
CA GLU A 38 6.17 -6.08 2.82
C GLU A 38 7.11 -5.17 3.63
N ALA A 39 8.42 -5.44 3.61
CA ALA A 39 9.41 -4.59 4.25
C ALA A 39 9.45 -3.17 3.65
N ILE A 40 9.39 -3.07 2.31
CA ILE A 40 9.30 -1.80 1.57
C ILE A 40 8.02 -1.05 1.96
N ALA A 41 6.87 -1.72 1.93
CA ALA A 41 5.58 -1.13 2.29
C ALA A 41 5.57 -0.60 3.72
N ASN A 42 6.11 -1.36 4.68
CA ASN A 42 6.20 -0.93 6.08
C ASN A 42 7.09 0.30 6.28
N ARG A 43 8.19 0.41 5.53
CA ARG A 43 9.02 1.64 5.56
C ARG A 43 8.30 2.83 4.95
N LEU A 44 7.59 2.61 3.85
CA LEU A 44 6.84 3.65 3.15
C LEU A 44 5.68 4.17 4.00
N LYS A 45 5.02 3.29 4.75
CA LYS A 45 3.91 3.62 5.66
C LYS A 45 4.25 4.75 6.63
N GLY A 46 5.42 4.71 7.27
CA GLY A 46 5.86 5.76 8.21
C GLY A 46 6.13 7.13 7.56
N VAL A 47 6.31 7.17 6.23
CA VAL A 47 6.45 8.42 5.47
C VAL A 47 5.11 8.87 4.92
N ILE A 48 4.30 7.96 4.37
CA ILE A 48 2.96 8.24 3.83
C ILE A 48 2.07 8.87 4.89
N GLU A 49 2.15 8.45 6.15
CA GLU A 49 1.39 9.07 7.24
C GLU A 49 1.64 10.58 7.40
N LYS A 50 2.81 11.07 6.98
CA LYS A 50 3.14 12.52 6.97
C LYS A 50 2.69 13.23 5.70
N CYS A 51 2.39 12.46 4.65
CA CYS A 51 2.02 12.96 3.33
C CYS A 51 0.49 13.04 3.14
N ILE A 52 -0.27 12.29 3.94
CA ILE A 52 -1.73 12.25 3.88
C ILE A 52 -2.34 13.27 4.84
N ASP A 53 -3.47 13.86 4.43
CA ASP A 53 -4.23 14.80 5.26
C ASP A 53 -4.98 14.06 6.39
N MET A 54 -5.24 14.76 7.51
CA MET A 54 -6.05 14.22 8.59
C MET A 54 -7.47 13.83 8.14
N ALA A 55 -7.98 14.45 7.08
CA ALA A 55 -9.27 14.11 6.47
C ALA A 55 -9.28 12.75 5.74
N GLN A 56 -8.13 12.17 5.41
CA GLN A 56 -8.06 10.84 4.80
C GLN A 56 -8.26 9.76 5.86
N SER A 57 -9.34 9.02 5.74
CA SER A 57 -9.88 8.18 6.80
C SER A 57 -9.80 6.67 6.53
N ASP A 58 -9.44 6.29 5.30
CA ASP A 58 -9.28 4.90 4.89
C ASP A 58 -7.79 4.53 4.78
N PHE A 59 -7.47 3.27 5.11
CA PHE A 59 -6.10 2.71 5.13
C PHE A 59 -5.09 3.40 6.06
N VAL A 60 -5.55 4.17 7.05
CA VAL A 60 -4.69 4.80 8.07
C VAL A 60 -4.82 4.04 9.40
N PRO A 61 -3.71 3.63 10.04
CA PRO A 61 -3.75 2.98 11.34
C PRO A 61 -4.45 3.85 12.38
N GLY A 62 -5.37 3.27 13.15
CA GLY A 62 -6.09 3.98 14.21
C GLY A 62 -7.33 4.76 13.76
N LYS A 63 -7.68 4.76 12.47
CA LYS A 63 -8.97 5.27 11.99
C LYS A 63 -9.94 4.12 11.75
N LEU A 64 -11.16 4.26 12.27
CA LEU A 64 -12.20 3.24 12.15
C LEU A 64 -13.16 3.61 11.03
N ILE A 65 -13.74 2.60 10.38
CA ILE A 65 -14.78 2.83 9.34
C ILE A 65 -16.00 3.57 9.91
N SER A 66 -16.26 3.46 11.22
CA SER A 66 -17.29 4.21 11.92
C SER A 66 -17.09 5.72 11.85
N ASP A 67 -15.84 6.19 11.81
CA ASP A 67 -15.51 7.61 11.75
C ASP A 67 -15.98 8.21 10.41
N ASN A 68 -15.90 7.43 9.33
CA ASN A 68 -16.43 7.81 8.02
C ASN A 68 -17.94 7.91 7.99
N VAL A 69 -18.62 6.97 8.65
CA VAL A 69 -20.08 7.01 8.77
C VAL A 69 -20.52 8.24 9.56
N LEU A 70 -19.81 8.54 10.66
CA LEU A 70 -20.06 9.73 11.47
C LEU A 70 -19.84 11.02 10.69
N LEU A 71 -18.70 11.14 10.00
CA LEU A 71 -18.38 12.30 9.15
C LEU A 71 -19.43 12.51 8.05
N ALA A 72 -19.86 11.44 7.39
CA ALA A 72 -20.94 11.52 6.39
C ALA A 72 -22.25 11.99 7.01
N TYR A 73 -22.57 11.55 8.23
CA TYR A 73 -23.76 11.99 8.96
C TYR A 73 -23.70 13.48 9.30
N GLU A 74 -22.55 13.98 9.76
CA GLU A 74 -22.31 15.38 10.05
C GLU A 74 -22.45 16.27 8.80
N ILE A 75 -21.89 15.82 7.67
CA ILE A 75 -22.04 16.51 6.37
C ILE A 75 -23.53 16.58 6.01
N LEU A 76 -24.25 15.47 6.03
CA LEU A 76 -25.69 15.43 5.71
C LEU A 76 -26.52 16.30 6.64
N HIS A 77 -26.20 16.30 7.93
CA HIS A 77 -26.88 17.12 8.93
C HIS A 77 -26.66 18.61 8.69
N THR A 78 -25.42 19.02 8.42
CA THR A 78 -25.07 20.40 8.07
C THR A 78 -25.81 20.87 6.82
N LEU A 79 -25.90 20.00 5.81
CA LEU A 79 -26.65 20.27 4.58
C LEU A 79 -28.15 20.46 4.84
N LYS A 80 -28.74 19.64 5.72
CA LYS A 80 -30.17 19.76 6.11
C LYS A 80 -30.44 21.08 6.83
N GLN A 81 -29.56 21.50 7.73
CA GLN A 81 -29.72 22.75 8.49
C GLN A 81 -29.51 23.99 7.63
N LYS A 82 -28.65 23.94 6.62
CA LYS A 82 -28.38 25.06 5.71
C LYS A 82 -29.28 25.10 4.47
N ARG A 83 -30.47 24.46 4.53
CA ARG A 83 -31.48 24.51 3.47
C ARG A 83 -32.13 25.89 3.26
N LEU A 84 -32.13 26.73 4.30
CA LEU A 84 -32.70 28.07 4.27
C LEU A 84 -31.58 29.12 4.35
N GLY A 85 -31.26 29.74 3.22
CA GLY A 85 -30.21 30.76 3.11
C GLY A 85 -29.84 31.05 1.64
N LYS A 86 -29.15 32.16 1.38
CA LYS A 86 -28.77 32.57 0.00
C LYS A 86 -27.67 31.69 -0.64
N LYS A 87 -27.00 30.83 0.13
CA LYS A 87 -25.97 29.90 -0.35
C LYS A 87 -26.38 28.45 -0.07
N GLY A 88 -26.61 27.68 -1.13
CA GLY A 88 -26.83 26.23 -1.04
C GLY A 88 -25.51 25.47 -1.05
N PHE A 89 -25.52 24.27 -0.47
CA PHE A 89 -24.39 23.35 -0.46
C PHE A 89 -24.84 22.03 -1.11
N ILE A 90 -23.96 21.39 -1.88
CA ILE A 90 -24.24 20.14 -2.58
C ILE A 90 -23.17 19.12 -2.17
N PRO A 91 -23.55 17.92 -1.69
CA PRO A 91 -22.61 16.85 -1.48
C PRO A 91 -22.19 16.28 -2.84
N VAL A 92 -20.88 16.19 -3.08
CA VAL A 92 -20.33 15.54 -4.27
C VAL A 92 -19.58 14.30 -3.82
N LYS A 93 -20.00 13.14 -4.32
CA LYS A 93 -19.30 11.87 -4.13
C LYS A 93 -18.54 11.54 -5.40
N LEU A 94 -17.23 11.36 -5.28
CA LEU A 94 -16.36 10.90 -6.36
C LEU A 94 -15.95 9.46 -6.05
N ASP A 95 -16.10 8.57 -7.02
CA ASP A 95 -15.74 7.16 -6.90
C ASP A 95 -14.91 6.75 -8.13
N MET A 96 -13.80 6.06 -7.90
CA MET A 96 -12.89 5.62 -8.96
C MET A 96 -13.03 4.12 -9.16
N SER A 97 -13.58 3.71 -10.31
CA SER A 97 -13.68 2.28 -10.64
C SER A 97 -12.29 1.68 -10.81
N LYS A 98 -11.97 0.62 -10.06
CA LYS A 98 -10.70 -0.13 -10.18
C LYS A 98 -9.47 0.78 -10.16
N ALA A 99 -9.35 1.59 -9.10
CA ALA A 99 -8.28 2.58 -8.97
C ALA A 99 -6.88 1.97 -9.22
N TYR A 100 -6.57 0.79 -8.66
CA TYR A 100 -5.28 0.13 -8.87
C TYR A 100 -5.03 -0.29 -10.33
N ASP A 101 -6.07 -0.62 -11.10
CA ASP A 101 -5.93 -1.03 -12.51
C ASP A 101 -5.78 0.17 -13.45
N ARG A 102 -6.24 1.36 -13.04
CA ARG A 102 -6.36 2.56 -13.89
C ARG A 102 -5.34 3.64 -13.59
N VAL A 103 -4.54 3.50 -12.54
CA VAL A 103 -3.55 4.51 -12.18
C VAL A 103 -2.34 4.41 -13.10
N GLU A 104 -1.97 5.56 -13.68
CA GLU A 104 -0.77 5.70 -14.50
C GLU A 104 0.50 5.70 -13.62
N TRP A 105 1.37 4.72 -13.82
CA TRP A 105 2.60 4.57 -13.02
C TRP A 105 3.54 5.77 -13.14
N ASN A 106 3.66 6.34 -14.34
CA ASN A 106 4.48 7.54 -14.56
C ASN A 106 3.99 8.74 -13.74
N PHE A 107 2.67 8.84 -13.53
CA PHE A 107 2.09 9.88 -12.70
C PHE A 107 2.46 9.70 -11.22
N ILE A 108 2.40 8.47 -10.70
CA ILE A 108 2.87 8.17 -9.33
C ILE A 108 4.34 8.54 -9.18
N LYS A 109 5.19 8.13 -10.13
CA LYS A 109 6.64 8.39 -10.07
C LYS A 109 6.94 9.89 -10.00
N GLU A 110 6.29 10.69 -10.84
CA GLU A 110 6.43 12.15 -10.83
C GLU A 110 5.93 12.78 -9.51
N ILE A 111 4.82 12.29 -8.96
CA ILE A 111 4.34 12.73 -7.64
C ILE A 111 5.38 12.45 -6.55
N MET A 112 5.93 11.26 -6.51
CA MET A 112 6.92 10.89 -5.50
C MET A 112 8.19 11.73 -5.61
N VAL A 113 8.66 12.02 -6.83
CA VAL A 113 9.78 12.95 -7.05
C VAL A 113 9.45 14.34 -6.50
N ARG A 114 8.26 14.87 -6.79
CA ARG A 114 7.83 16.20 -6.28
C ARG A 114 7.64 16.26 -4.78
N MET A 115 7.26 15.15 -4.15
CA MET A 115 7.17 15.02 -2.70
C MET A 115 8.55 14.88 -2.02
N GLY A 116 9.63 14.78 -2.81
CA GLY A 116 11.01 14.71 -2.30
C GLY A 116 11.50 13.30 -1.99
N PHE A 117 10.86 12.26 -2.52
CA PHE A 117 11.38 10.89 -2.40
C PHE A 117 12.68 10.74 -3.19
N ALA A 118 13.61 9.96 -2.66
CA ALA A 118 14.87 9.66 -3.35
C ALA A 118 14.60 8.86 -4.63
N ILE A 119 15.34 9.16 -5.70
CA ILE A 119 15.15 8.55 -7.03
C ILE A 119 15.22 7.01 -6.96
N ASN A 120 16.18 6.47 -6.21
CA ASN A 120 16.31 5.03 -6.02
C ASN A 120 15.05 4.37 -5.45
N TRP A 121 14.24 5.09 -4.67
CA TRP A 121 12.95 4.59 -4.18
C TRP A 121 11.87 4.64 -5.24
N VAL A 122 11.89 5.66 -6.09
CA VAL A 122 10.93 5.84 -7.19
C VAL A 122 11.17 4.80 -8.30
N GLU A 123 12.41 4.39 -8.50
CA GLU A 123 12.79 3.36 -9.48
C GLU A 123 12.44 1.92 -9.04
N ILE A 124 12.19 1.68 -7.75
CA ILE A 124 11.74 0.38 -7.23
C ILE A 124 10.28 0.07 -7.62
N LEU A 125 9.49 1.12 -7.92
CA LEU A 125 8.11 1.03 -8.43
C LEU A 125 8.08 0.74 -9.93
#